data_AF-A0A936DJ83-F1
#
_entry.id   AF-A0A936DJ83-F1
#
_cell.length_a   1.000
_cell.length_b   1.000
_cell.length_c   1.000
_cell.angle_alpha   90.00
_cell.angle_beta   90.00
_cell.angle_gamma   90.00
#
_symmetry.space_group_name_H-M   'P 1'
#
loop_
_entity.id
_entity.type
_entity.pdbx_description
1 polymer ?
#
loop_
_entity_poly.entity_id
_entity_poly.type
_entity_poly.pdbx_seq_one_letter_code
_entity_poly.pdbx_strand_id
1 'polypeptide(L)'
;MVRQIVRAYVWMDLAAERNYRQLVALREHYWLELGEQERERALAIGPDLYREYGDAVAVPRMDRLLNEARRNITGSRVGSLTAPMEVRARTEGGEFMRFAGDKYYRRQYWDPKLYHQWKDEFFENPFNGEVDVGELRMARVAYEQGR
;
A
#
# COMPACT_ATOMS: atom_id res chain seq x y z
N MET A 1 -15.26 -7.28 -22.24
CA MET A 1 -14.26 -6.69 -21.33
C MET A 1 -14.88 -5.61 -20.43
N VAL A 2 -16.10 -5.82 -19.91
CA VAL A 2 -16.95 -4.77 -19.30
C VAL A 2 -17.02 -4.90 -17.76
N ARG A 3 -16.60 -6.04 -17.20
CA ARG A 3 -16.79 -6.35 -15.77
C ARG A 3 -15.68 -5.81 -14.86
N GLN A 4 -14.50 -5.51 -15.41
CA GLN A 4 -13.33 -5.12 -14.61
C GLN A 4 -13.34 -3.65 -14.22
N ILE A 5 -13.87 -2.76 -15.08
CA ILE A 5 -13.82 -1.32 -14.86
C ILE A 5 -14.73 -0.86 -13.71
N VAL A 6 -15.92 -1.45 -13.56
CA VAL A 6 -16.81 -1.20 -12.41
C VAL A 6 -16.10 -1.49 -11.10
N ARG A 7 -15.44 -2.65 -10.99
CA ARG A 7 -14.70 -3.03 -9.78
C ARG A 7 -13.50 -2.12 -9.56
N ALA A 8 -12.79 -1.77 -10.63
CA ALA A 8 -11.65 -0.86 -10.55
C ALA A 8 -12.07 0.52 -10.03
N TYR A 9 -13.19 1.06 -10.53
CA TYR A 9 -13.77 2.30 -10.02
C TYR A 9 -14.09 2.22 -8.53
N VAL A 10 -14.78 1.16 -8.07
CA VAL A 10 -15.16 1.05 -6.65
C VAL A 10 -13.94 0.99 -5.73
N TRP A 11 -12.87 0.28 -6.14
CA TRP A 11 -11.60 0.31 -5.40
C TRP A 11 -10.92 1.69 -5.45
N MET A 12 -11.03 2.40 -6.58
CA MET A 12 -10.46 3.73 -6.73
C MET A 12 -11.22 4.77 -5.88
N ASP A 13 -12.54 4.66 -5.81
CA ASP A 13 -13.38 5.49 -4.94
C ASP A 13 -13.03 5.26 -3.47
N LEU A 14 -12.92 3.99 -3.05
CA LEU A 14 -12.44 3.64 -1.70
C LEU A 14 -11.04 4.21 -1.43
N ALA A 15 -10.11 4.08 -2.37
CA ALA A 15 -8.75 4.64 -2.21
C ALA A 15 -8.77 6.18 -2.07
N ALA A 16 -9.77 6.84 -2.67
CA ALA A 16 -9.96 8.28 -2.61
C ALA A 16 -10.72 8.75 -1.34
N GLU A 17 -11.07 7.87 -0.40
CA GLU A 17 -11.84 8.19 0.83
C GLU A 17 -11.27 9.39 1.62
N ARG A 18 -9.93 9.50 1.70
CA ARG A 18 -9.23 10.60 2.38
C ARG A 18 -9.07 11.89 1.55
N ASN A 19 -9.61 11.95 0.33
CA ASN A 19 -9.56 13.10 -0.58
C ASN A 19 -8.15 13.52 -1.06
N TYR A 20 -7.21 12.58 -1.17
CA TYR A 20 -5.92 12.86 -1.79
C TYR A 20 -6.11 13.24 -3.26
N ARG A 21 -5.61 14.43 -3.63
CA ARG A 21 -5.91 15.08 -4.93
C ARG A 21 -5.70 14.14 -6.12
N GLN A 22 -4.59 13.42 -6.15
CA GLN A 22 -4.28 12.51 -7.26
C GLN A 22 -5.23 11.31 -7.31
N LEU A 23 -5.62 10.77 -6.15
CA LEU A 23 -6.56 9.64 -6.07
C LEU A 23 -7.98 10.07 -6.43
N VAL A 24 -8.41 11.26 -6.01
CA VAL A 24 -9.68 11.85 -6.44
C VAL A 24 -9.68 12.05 -7.95
N ALA A 25 -8.62 12.60 -8.52
CA ALA A 25 -8.51 12.77 -9.98
C ALA A 25 -8.60 11.44 -10.73
N LEU A 26 -7.93 10.38 -10.25
CA LEU A 26 -8.08 9.05 -10.81
C LEU A 26 -9.52 8.54 -10.66
N ARG A 27 -10.16 8.69 -9.50
CA ARG A 27 -11.56 8.28 -9.33
C ARG A 27 -12.47 8.93 -10.37
N GLU A 28 -12.35 10.24 -10.57
CA GLU A 28 -13.15 10.97 -11.56
C GLU A 28 -12.88 10.47 -12.99
N HIS A 29 -11.62 10.19 -13.33
CA HIS A 29 -11.28 9.59 -14.62
C HIS A 29 -12.01 8.26 -14.85
N TYR A 30 -11.99 7.36 -13.86
CA TYR A 30 -12.68 6.09 -13.95
C TYR A 30 -14.20 6.27 -14.03
N TRP A 31 -14.77 7.23 -13.29
CA TRP A 31 -16.20 7.52 -13.34
C TRP A 31 -16.68 7.95 -14.73
N LEU A 32 -15.87 8.76 -15.43
CA LEU A 32 -16.16 9.24 -16.78
C LEU A 32 -16.15 8.11 -17.81
N GLU A 33 -15.35 7.06 -17.60
CA GLU A 33 -15.33 5.88 -18.45
C GLU A 33 -16.54 4.95 -18.24
N LEU A 34 -17.21 5.03 -17.09
CA LEU A 34 -18.40 4.20 -16.83
C LEU A 34 -19.63 4.73 -17.59
N GLY A 35 -20.33 3.81 -18.25
CA GLY A 35 -21.70 4.02 -18.73
C GLY A 35 -22.73 3.99 -17.59
N GLU A 36 -23.98 4.36 -17.88
CA GLU A 36 -25.05 4.49 -16.89
C GLU A 36 -25.31 3.20 -16.08
N GLN A 37 -25.48 2.06 -16.76
CA GLN A 37 -25.66 0.75 -16.11
C GLN A 37 -24.43 0.30 -15.31
N GLU A 38 -23.25 0.80 -15.63
CA GLU A 38 -22.02 0.50 -14.89
C GLU A 38 -21.91 1.33 -13.62
N ARG A 39 -22.32 2.60 -13.68
CA ARG A 39 -22.44 3.48 -12.52
C ARG A 39 -23.44 2.93 -11.50
N GLU A 40 -24.61 2.48 -11.95
CA GLU A 40 -25.59 1.82 -11.07
C GLU A 40 -24.99 0.60 -10.36
N ARG A 41 -24.25 -0.24 -11.09
CA ARG A 41 -23.58 -1.41 -10.51
C ARG A 41 -22.47 -1.02 -9.54
N ALA A 42 -21.70 0.02 -9.83
CA ALA A 42 -20.68 0.53 -8.93
C ALA A 42 -21.29 0.99 -7.60
N LEU A 43 -22.39 1.75 -7.66
CA LEU A 43 -23.13 2.21 -6.48
C LEU A 43 -23.73 1.06 -5.68
N ALA A 44 -24.14 -0.04 -6.33
CA ALA A 44 -24.64 -1.23 -5.65
C ALA A 44 -23.54 -2.01 -4.91
N ILE A 45 -22.31 -2.06 -5.44
CA ILE A 45 -21.20 -2.84 -4.87
C ILE A 45 -20.42 -2.05 -3.80
N GLY A 46 -20.31 -0.73 -3.95
CA GLY A 46 -19.54 0.14 -3.06
C GLY A 46 -19.78 -0.07 -1.57
N PRO A 47 -21.03 -0.07 -1.07
CA PRO A 47 -21.31 -0.15 0.37
C PRO A 47 -20.71 -1.38 1.05
N ASP A 48 -20.72 -2.54 0.38
CA ASP A 48 -20.13 -3.76 0.94
C ASP A 48 -18.62 -3.67 1.06
N LEU A 49 -17.97 -3.05 0.07
CA LEU A 49 -16.53 -2.84 0.09
C LEU A 49 -16.10 -1.86 1.18
N TYR A 50 -16.80 -0.72 1.31
CA TYR A 50 -16.54 0.26 2.37
C TYR A 50 -16.75 -0.34 3.77
N ARG A 51 -17.74 -1.23 3.95
CA ARG A 51 -17.96 -1.91 5.23
C ARG A 51 -16.78 -2.79 5.64
N GLU A 52 -16.09 -3.38 4.68
CA GLU A 52 -14.98 -4.30 4.96
C GLU A 52 -13.61 -3.61 5.03
N TYR A 53 -13.41 -2.60 4.16
CA TYR A 53 -12.10 -1.99 3.89
C TYR A 53 -12.04 -0.48 4.06
N GLY A 54 -13.16 0.21 4.30
CA GLY A 54 -13.18 1.65 4.55
C GLY A 54 -12.40 2.02 5.81
N ASP A 55 -11.94 3.26 5.88
CA ASP A 55 -11.06 3.74 6.93
C ASP A 55 -11.64 3.55 8.32
N ALA A 56 -12.95 3.70 8.48
CA ALA A 56 -13.66 3.48 9.73
C ALA A 56 -13.41 2.07 10.34
N VAL A 57 -13.11 1.07 9.51
CA VAL A 57 -12.82 -0.31 9.93
C VAL A 57 -11.35 -0.66 9.76
N ALA A 58 -10.71 -0.22 8.68
CA ALA A 58 -9.33 -0.53 8.36
C ALA A 58 -8.32 0.17 9.30
N VAL A 59 -8.57 1.44 9.65
CA VAL A 59 -7.67 2.21 10.53
C VAL A 59 -7.57 1.59 11.93
N PRO A 60 -8.68 1.31 12.65
CA PRO A 60 -8.60 0.65 13.96
C PRO A 60 -7.95 -0.73 13.90
N ARG A 61 -8.14 -1.46 12.80
CA ARG A 61 -7.50 -2.78 12.58
C ARG A 61 -5.98 -2.61 12.47
N MET A 62 -5.52 -1.65 11.67
CA MET A 62 -4.10 -1.33 11.54
C MET A 62 -3.50 -0.89 12.88
N ASP A 63 -4.17 -0.02 13.62
CA ASP A 63 -3.70 0.47 14.92
C ASP A 63 -3.49 -0.67 15.93
N ARG A 64 -4.39 -1.66 15.95
CA ARG A 64 -4.23 -2.85 16.79
C ARG A 64 -2.99 -3.64 16.41
N LEU A 65 -2.78 -3.90 15.12
CA LEU A 65 -1.61 -4.62 14.62
C LEU A 65 -0.30 -3.89 14.93
N LEU A 66 -0.26 -2.57 14.73
CA LEU A 66 0.91 -1.75 15.06
C LEU A 66 1.21 -1.75 16.56
N ASN A 67 0.18 -1.65 17.40
CA ASN A 67 0.34 -1.72 18.85
C ASN A 67 0.79 -3.10 19.32
N GLU A 68 0.24 -4.18 18.76
CA GLU A 68 0.67 -5.55 19.02
C GLU A 68 2.13 -5.77 18.62
N ALA A 69 2.50 -5.36 17.41
CA ALA A 69 3.86 -5.45 16.93
C ALA A 69 4.82 -4.67 17.82
N ARG A 70 4.46 -3.44 18.23
CA ARG A 70 5.25 -2.63 19.17
C ARG A 70 5.49 -3.31 20.51
N ARG A 71 4.49 -4.00 21.06
CA ARG A 71 4.65 -4.74 22.33
C ARG A 71 5.61 -5.91 22.20
N ASN A 72 5.71 -6.49 21.00
CA ASN A 72 6.53 -7.64 20.69
C ASN A 72 7.93 -7.28 20.15
N ILE A 73 8.28 -6.00 20.05
CA ILE A 73 9.64 -5.57 19.69
C ILE A 73 10.61 -6.06 20.76
N THR A 74 11.49 -6.98 20.38
CA THR A 74 12.61 -7.44 21.19
C THR A 74 13.83 -6.55 20.94
N GLY A 75 14.58 -6.23 21.99
CA GLY A 75 15.61 -5.19 21.96
C GLY A 75 15.37 -4.16 23.07
N SER A 76 16.43 -3.60 23.65
CA SER A 76 16.39 -2.79 24.88
C SER A 76 15.27 -1.75 24.87
N ARG A 77 14.29 -1.90 25.78
CA ARG A 77 13.15 -0.98 26.00
C ARG A 77 13.59 0.41 26.50
N VAL A 78 14.89 0.62 26.68
CA VAL A 78 15.50 1.81 27.30
C VAL A 78 16.39 2.59 26.34
N GLY A 79 16.46 2.23 25.05
CA GLY A 79 17.32 2.93 24.08
C GLY A 79 18.81 2.63 24.24
N SER A 80 19.20 1.71 25.12
CA SER A 80 20.58 1.21 25.19
C SER A 80 20.80 0.21 24.06
N LEU A 81 21.23 0.72 22.91
CA LEU A 81 21.82 -0.04 21.80
C LEU A 81 23.24 -0.55 22.16
N THR A 82 23.41 -1.13 23.34
CA THR A 82 24.72 -1.65 23.80
C THR A 82 25.16 -2.89 23.02
N ALA A 83 24.28 -3.47 22.19
CA ALA A 83 24.63 -4.40 21.13
C ALA A 83 23.95 -3.94 19.82
N PRO A 84 24.65 -3.94 18.67
CA PRO A 84 24.04 -3.62 17.38
C PRO A 84 23.02 -4.71 17.03
N MET A 85 21.73 -4.38 17.16
CA MET A 85 20.66 -5.25 16.70
C MET A 85 20.50 -5.10 15.18
N GLU A 86 20.61 -6.23 14.48
CA GLU A 86 20.33 -6.32 13.05
C GLU A 86 18.98 -7.00 12.83
N VAL A 87 18.10 -6.36 12.06
CA VAL A 87 16.85 -6.96 11.59
C VAL A 87 17.09 -7.52 10.20
N ARG A 88 16.79 -8.81 10.01
CA ARG A 88 16.87 -9.48 8.70
C ARG A 88 15.46 -9.74 8.19
N ALA A 89 15.09 -9.09 7.10
CA ALA A 89 13.81 -9.31 6.42
C ALA A 89 14.06 -10.01 5.08
N ARG A 90 13.21 -10.96 4.74
CA ARG A 90 13.30 -11.66 3.45
C ARG A 90 12.67 -10.82 2.35
N THR A 91 13.37 -10.66 1.23
CA THR A 91 12.85 -10.01 0.03
C THR A 91 12.03 -10.99 -0.80
N GLU A 92 11.28 -10.48 -1.77
CA GLU A 92 10.49 -11.30 -2.71
C GLU A 92 11.38 -12.26 -3.53
N GLY A 93 12.63 -11.87 -3.81
CA GLY A 93 13.63 -12.71 -4.47
C GLY A 93 14.31 -13.75 -3.55
N GLY A 94 13.90 -13.84 -2.28
CA GLY A 94 14.44 -14.81 -1.30
C GLY A 94 15.72 -14.38 -0.60
N GLU A 95 16.33 -13.25 -1.01
CA GLU A 95 17.47 -12.63 -0.35
C GLU A 95 17.09 -12.01 1.00
N PHE A 96 18.08 -11.77 1.86
CA PHE A 96 17.85 -11.06 3.13
C PHE A 96 18.30 -9.61 3.02
N MET A 97 17.36 -8.67 3.21
CA MET A 97 17.70 -7.29 3.52
C MET A 97 18.05 -7.15 5.00
N ARG A 98 19.12 -6.41 5.27
CA ARG A 98 19.62 -6.11 6.62
C ARG A 98 19.28 -4.67 6.97
N PHE A 99 18.68 -4.48 8.13
CA PHE A 99 18.37 -3.16 8.66
C PHE A 99 19.01 -3.01 10.03
N ALA A 100 19.60 -1.83 10.28
CA ALA A 100 19.94 -1.43 11.63
C ALA A 100 18.65 -1.32 12.46
N GLY A 101 18.63 -1.90 13.66
CA GLY A 101 17.42 -1.98 14.49
C GLY A 101 16.84 -0.61 14.85
N ASP A 102 17.68 0.42 15.05
CA ASP A 102 17.24 1.80 15.30
C ASP A 102 16.52 2.42 14.10
N LYS A 103 16.89 2.02 12.89
CA LYS A 103 16.27 2.45 11.64
C LYS A 103 14.97 1.70 11.38
N TYR A 104 14.99 0.39 11.61
CA TYR A 104 13.82 -0.46 11.41
C TYR A 104 12.70 -0.10 12.39
N TYR A 105 13.01 0.05 13.69
CA TYR A 105 12.03 0.35 14.74
C TYR A 105 11.84 1.85 15.01
N ARG A 106 12.14 2.73 14.05
CA ARG A 106 11.84 4.16 14.19
C ARG A 106 10.35 4.36 14.52
N ARG A 107 10.06 5.23 15.48
CA ARG A 107 8.69 5.50 15.93
C ARG A 107 7.74 5.86 14.79
N GLN A 108 8.22 6.57 13.76
CA GLN A 108 7.42 6.95 12.59
C GLN A 108 6.77 5.76 11.85
N TYR A 109 7.36 4.56 11.91
CA TYR A 109 6.84 3.38 11.20
C TYR A 109 5.95 2.48 12.08
N TRP A 110 6.02 2.63 13.39
CA TRP A 110 5.39 1.69 14.33
C TRP A 110 4.38 2.34 15.26
N ASP A 111 4.53 3.63 15.56
CA ASP A 111 3.55 4.38 16.35
C ASP A 111 2.32 4.68 15.48
N PRO A 112 1.10 4.23 15.85
CA PRO A 112 -0.06 4.36 14.97
C PRO A 112 -0.32 5.78 14.49
N LYS A 113 -0.22 6.76 15.38
CA LYS A 113 -0.45 8.16 15.03
C LYS A 113 0.60 8.66 14.04
N LEU A 114 1.88 8.40 14.31
CA LEU A 114 2.96 8.84 13.42
C LEU A 114 2.96 8.09 12.08
N TYR A 115 2.55 6.82 12.08
CA TYR A 115 2.43 6.01 10.88
C TYR A 115 1.40 6.59 9.92
N HIS A 116 0.19 6.88 10.41
CA HIS A 116 -0.85 7.50 9.59
C HIS A 116 -0.43 8.89 9.10
N GLN A 117 0.15 9.72 9.97
CA GLN A 117 0.68 11.03 9.56
C GLN A 117 1.72 10.93 8.44
N TRP A 118 2.66 9.99 8.56
CA TRP A 118 3.67 9.75 7.52
C TRP A 118 3.05 9.25 6.21
N LYS A 119 2.03 8.38 6.28
CA LYS A 119 1.30 7.90 5.11
C LYS A 119 0.51 9.01 4.43
N ASP A 120 -0.14 9.87 5.21
CA ASP A 120 -0.92 11.00 4.71
C ASP A 120 0.00 12.02 4.03
N GLU A 121 1.13 12.37 4.67
CA GLU A 121 2.16 13.25 4.07
C GLU A 121 2.68 12.70 2.73
N PHE A 122 2.91 11.39 2.65
CA PHE A 122 3.35 10.74 1.41
C PHE A 122 2.31 10.87 0.28
N PHE A 123 1.02 10.79 0.58
CA PHE A 123 -0.03 10.90 -0.45
C PHE A 123 -0.44 12.35 -0.76
N GLU A 124 -0.29 13.26 0.19
CA GLU A 124 -0.49 14.70 -0.04
C GLU A 124 0.65 15.31 -0.86
N ASN A 125 1.89 14.90 -0.56
CA ASN A 125 3.11 15.37 -1.20
C ASN A 125 3.93 14.19 -1.75
N PRO A 126 3.41 13.46 -2.75
CA PRO A 126 4.16 12.36 -3.34
C PRO A 126 5.48 12.88 -3.89
N PHE A 127 6.57 12.20 -3.53
CA PHE A 127 7.89 12.53 -4.07
C PHE A 127 7.83 12.54 -5.60
N ASN A 128 8.27 13.63 -6.22
CA ASN A 128 8.47 13.69 -7.67
C ASN A 128 9.70 12.86 -8.02
N GLY A 129 9.56 11.53 -8.02
CA GLY A 129 10.57 10.61 -8.51
C GLY A 129 10.46 10.48 -10.01
N GLU A 130 11.52 10.84 -10.73
CA GLU A 130 11.66 10.47 -12.14
C GLU A 130 12.07 9.00 -12.20
N VAL A 131 11.22 8.15 -12.79
CA VAL A 131 11.55 6.74 -13.02
C VAL A 131 12.05 6.62 -14.45
N ASP A 132 13.36 6.45 -14.60
CA ASP A 132 13.97 6.08 -15.87
C ASP A 132 13.75 4.58 -16.11
N VAL A 133 12.83 4.26 -17.01
CA VAL A 133 12.61 2.89 -17.46
C VAL A 133 13.53 2.65 -18.65
N GLY A 134 14.63 1.94 -18.41
CA GLY A 134 15.59 1.59 -19.45
C GLY A 134 14.95 0.84 -20.63
N GLU A 135 15.67 0.80 -21.75
CA GLU A 135 15.17 0.27 -23.03
C GLU A 135 14.51 -1.11 -22.91
N LEU A 136 13.35 -1.25 -23.55
CA LEU A 136 12.54 -2.46 -23.55
C LEU A 136 13.33 -3.64 -24.15
N ARG A 137 13.74 -4.59 -23.31
CA ARG A 137 14.38 -5.83 -23.75
C ARG A 137 13.34 -6.93 -23.88
N MET A 138 13.08 -7.35 -25.12
CA MET A 138 12.29 -8.54 -25.41
C MET A 138 13.09 -9.79 -25.02
N ALA A 139 12.64 -10.51 -24.00
CA ALA A 139 13.17 -11.83 -23.68
C ALA A 139 12.76 -12.79 -24.80
N ARG A 140 13.74 -13.26 -25.60
CA ARG A 140 13.51 -14.26 -26.63
C ARG A 140 13.33 -15.62 -25.94
N VAL A 141 12.08 -16.02 -25.71
CA VAL A 141 11.77 -17.38 -25.25
C VAL A 141 11.96 -18.33 -26.42
N ALA A 142 13.09 -19.03 -26.47
CA ALA A 142 13.27 -20.15 -27.38
C ALA A 142 12.54 -21.36 -26.79
N TYR A 143 11.40 -21.74 -27.39
CA TYR A 143 10.79 -23.04 -27.15
C TYR A 143 11.62 -24.10 -27.90
N GLU A 144 12.48 -24.82 -27.19
CA GLU A 144 13.06 -26.06 -27.68
C GLU A 144 11.97 -27.13 -27.70
N GLN A 145 11.52 -27.52 -28.89
CA GLN A 145 10.68 -28.70 -29.07
C GLN A 145 11.57 -29.95 -29.00
N GLY A 146 11.44 -30.72 -27.92
CA GLY A 146 12.01 -32.06 -27.80
C GLY A 146 11.25 -33.05 -28.67
N ARG A 147 11.99 -33.81 -29.47
CA ARG A 147 11.56 -35.01 -30.20
C ARG A 147 11.51 -36.23 -29.29
#